data_AF-A0A0B4BYB9-F1
#
_entry.id   AF-A0A0B4BYB9-F1
#
_cell.length_a   1.000
_cell.length_b   1.000
_cell.length_c   1.000
_cell.angle_alpha   90.00
_cell.angle_beta   90.00
_cell.angle_gamma   90.00
#
_symmetry.space_group_name_H-M   'P 1'
#
loop_
_entity.id
_entity.type
_entity.pdbx_description
1 polymer ?
#
loop_
_entity_poly.entity_id
_entity_poly.type
_entity_poly.pdbx_seq_one_letter_code
_entity_poly.pdbx_strand_id
1 'polypeptide(L)'
;MSVPNCGALALVLTLAGTGALAGTSYSCDLKPLSGASWIPARITVHFSEDFSTADVEDAAFGVSAPARVVKRSATSYGLSWSLPGLAVSPGESRAEPRFRAVLNTANRKMSIQSVLTAADAQLPRGSGSCRMQRTMSQLARIDAG
;
A
#
# COMPACT_ATOMS: atom_id res chain seq x y z
N MET A 1 -9.02 -48.67 50.20
CA MET A 1 -8.45 -47.52 50.92
C MET A 1 -7.51 -46.78 49.97
N SER A 2 -7.71 -45.47 49.85
CA SER A 2 -7.11 -44.56 48.86
C SER A 2 -5.61 -44.32 48.99
N VAL A 3 -4.98 -43.99 47.86
CA VAL A 3 -3.92 -42.96 47.80
C VAL A 3 -4.26 -42.05 46.61
N PRO A 4 -4.42 -40.73 46.78
CA PRO A 4 -4.62 -39.81 45.67
C PRO A 4 -3.25 -39.33 45.15
N ASN A 5 -2.97 -39.56 43.88
CA ASN A 5 -1.78 -39.02 43.23
C ASN A 5 -2.04 -37.56 42.81
N CYS A 6 -1.31 -36.64 43.44
CA CYS A 6 -1.13 -35.26 43.01
C CYS A 6 -0.52 -35.22 41.60
N GLY A 7 -1.37 -35.04 40.59
CA GLY A 7 -0.93 -34.70 39.24
C GLY A 7 -0.58 -33.22 39.16
N ALA A 8 0.70 -32.87 39.26
CA ALA A 8 1.19 -31.54 38.92
C ALA A 8 1.13 -31.36 37.39
N LEU A 9 0.12 -30.64 36.91
CA LEU A 9 0.02 -30.21 35.50
C LEU A 9 1.01 -29.06 35.26
N ALA A 10 2.16 -29.38 34.66
CA ALA A 10 3.09 -28.39 34.12
C ALA A 10 2.50 -27.80 32.83
N LEU A 11 1.91 -26.60 32.94
CA LEU A 11 1.39 -25.84 31.81
C LEU A 11 2.57 -25.15 31.09
N VAL A 12 3.14 -25.81 30.09
CA VAL A 12 4.14 -25.18 29.21
C VAL A 12 3.39 -24.26 28.22
N LEU A 13 3.30 -22.98 28.55
CA LEU A 13 2.85 -21.92 27.65
C LEU A 13 3.95 -21.65 26.61
N THR A 14 3.92 -22.37 25.49
CA THR A 14 4.64 -21.95 24.29
C THR A 14 3.93 -20.73 23.71
N LEU A 15 4.40 -19.52 24.05
CA LEU A 15 4.09 -18.33 23.25
C LEU A 15 4.80 -18.48 21.89
N ALA A 16 4.12 -19.10 20.93
CA ALA A 16 4.45 -18.95 19.53
C ALA A 16 4.14 -17.50 19.15
N GLY A 17 5.14 -16.62 19.26
CA GLY A 17 5.06 -15.27 18.75
C GLY A 17 4.96 -15.32 17.22
N THR A 18 3.74 -15.25 16.68
CA THR A 18 3.52 -14.87 15.29
C THR A 18 3.93 -13.41 15.13
N GLY A 19 5.23 -13.18 14.98
CA GLY A 19 5.74 -11.92 14.47
C GLY A 19 5.35 -11.81 13.00
N ALA A 20 4.13 -11.34 12.74
CA ALA A 20 3.81 -10.81 11.42
C ALA A 20 4.75 -9.62 11.19
N LEU A 21 5.81 -9.83 10.42
CA LEU A 21 6.69 -8.76 9.97
C LEU A 21 5.88 -7.95 8.96
N ALA A 22 5.12 -6.98 9.47
CA ALA A 22 4.32 -6.10 8.63
C ALA A 22 5.23 -5.42 7.59
N GLY A 23 4.89 -5.62 6.33
CA GLY A 23 5.67 -5.14 5.18
C GLY A 23 5.84 -3.62 5.16
N THR A 24 6.75 -3.14 4.31
CA THR A 24 7.10 -1.72 4.26
C THR A 24 5.97 -0.91 3.65
N SER A 25 5.58 0.19 4.31
CA SER A 25 4.52 1.07 3.82
C SER A 25 5.04 2.47 3.49
N TYR A 26 4.47 3.12 2.47
CA TYR A 26 4.80 4.48 2.07
C TYR A 26 3.52 5.32 1.91
N SER A 27 3.41 6.40 2.66
CA SER A 27 2.33 7.39 2.49
C SER A 27 2.82 8.53 1.60
N CYS A 28 2.11 8.80 0.52
CA CYS A 28 2.49 9.77 -0.51
C CYS A 28 1.46 10.90 -0.60
N ASP A 29 1.91 12.14 -0.42
CA ASP A 29 1.15 13.36 -0.69
C ASP A 29 1.41 13.79 -2.14
N LEU A 30 0.37 13.76 -2.97
CA LEU A 30 0.43 13.96 -4.41
C LEU A 30 -0.26 15.27 -4.81
N LYS A 31 0.22 15.90 -5.89
CA LYS A 31 -0.38 17.09 -6.50
C LYS A 31 -0.60 16.85 -8.00
N PRO A 32 -1.76 17.24 -8.55
CA PRO A 32 -1.96 17.27 -9.99
C PRO A 32 -0.96 18.23 -10.67
N LEU A 33 -0.44 17.83 -11.83
CA LEU A 33 0.46 18.66 -12.65
C LEU A 33 -0.30 19.46 -13.71
N SER A 34 -1.38 18.88 -14.23
CA SER A 34 -2.44 19.60 -14.91
C SER A 34 -3.60 19.70 -13.91
N GLY A 35 -4.38 20.79 -13.92
CA GLY A 35 -5.47 21.06 -12.96
C GLY A 35 -6.63 20.05 -12.93
N ALA A 36 -6.42 18.84 -13.42
CA ALA A 36 -7.35 17.72 -13.39
C ALA A 36 -7.49 17.14 -11.97
N SER A 37 -8.73 17.03 -11.51
CA SER A 37 -9.13 16.51 -10.19
C SER A 37 -8.98 14.99 -10.00
N TRP A 38 -8.45 14.28 -11.00
CA TRP A 38 -8.41 12.81 -11.05
C TRP A 38 -7.17 12.19 -10.42
N ILE A 39 -6.24 13.02 -9.93
CA ILE A 39 -5.08 12.55 -9.18
C ILE A 39 -5.45 12.54 -7.70
N PRO A 40 -5.36 11.40 -7.00
CA PRO A 40 -5.65 11.35 -5.58
C PRO A 40 -4.65 12.22 -4.81
N ALA A 41 -5.12 12.98 -3.84
CA ALA A 41 -4.26 13.90 -3.07
C ALA A 41 -3.32 13.14 -2.12
N ARG A 42 -3.75 11.97 -1.62
CA ARG A 42 -2.96 11.12 -0.74
C ARG A 42 -3.28 9.66 -0.96
N ILE A 43 -2.23 8.85 -1.08
CA ILE A 43 -2.35 7.38 -1.08
C ILE A 43 -1.32 6.77 -0.13
N THR A 44 -1.60 5.55 0.33
CA THR A 44 -0.63 4.72 1.05
C THR A 44 -0.39 3.45 0.26
N VAL A 45 0.89 3.10 0.06
CA VAL A 45 1.31 1.87 -0.61
C VAL A 45 1.86 0.93 0.45
N HIS A 46 1.27 -0.26 0.59
CA HIS A 46 1.69 -1.31 1.49
C HIS A 46 2.36 -2.41 0.69
N PHE A 47 3.68 -2.53 0.77
CA PHE A 47 4.40 -3.62 0.09
C PHE A 47 4.39 -4.89 0.92
N SER A 48 4.42 -6.05 0.23
CA SER A 48 4.90 -7.29 0.84
C SER A 48 6.38 -7.17 1.27
N GLU A 49 6.83 -8.05 2.15
CA GLU A 49 8.22 -8.04 2.66
C GLU A 49 9.29 -8.07 1.55
N ASP A 50 9.02 -8.81 0.48
CA ASP A 50 9.89 -8.98 -0.69
C ASP A 50 9.66 -7.94 -1.80
N PHE A 51 8.73 -7.00 -1.60
CA PHE A 51 8.32 -6.00 -2.58
C PHE A 51 7.79 -6.58 -3.91
N SER A 52 7.33 -7.84 -3.92
CA SER A 52 6.76 -8.47 -5.13
C SER A 52 5.30 -8.08 -5.37
N THR A 53 4.58 -7.73 -4.30
CA THR A 53 3.17 -7.32 -4.34
C THR A 53 2.98 -6.06 -3.50
N ALA A 54 1.89 -5.34 -3.75
CA ALA A 54 1.49 -4.21 -2.92
C ALA A 54 -0.02 -4.02 -2.93
N ASP A 55 -0.55 -3.44 -1.86
CA ASP A 55 -1.88 -2.86 -1.80
C ASP A 55 -1.79 -1.35 -1.78
N VAL A 56 -2.66 -0.68 -2.52
CA VAL A 56 -2.74 0.79 -2.55
C VAL A 56 -4.05 1.24 -1.94
N GLU A 57 -3.94 1.96 -0.82
CA GLU A 57 -5.05 2.59 -0.14
C GLU A 57 -5.19 4.05 -0.60
N ASP A 58 -6.38 4.42 -1.06
CA ASP A 58 -6.74 5.81 -1.34
C ASP A 58 -7.51 6.40 -0.16
N ALA A 59 -6.88 7.37 0.52
CA ALA A 59 -7.44 7.99 1.72
C ALA A 59 -8.74 8.78 1.46
N ALA A 60 -8.96 9.26 0.24
CA ALA A 60 -10.16 10.02 -0.09
C ALA A 60 -11.40 9.12 -0.21
N PHE A 61 -11.20 7.87 -0.62
CA PHE A 61 -12.28 6.93 -0.88
C PHE A 61 -12.33 5.78 0.14
N GLY A 62 -11.33 5.65 1.02
CA GLY A 62 -11.24 4.58 2.01
C GLY A 62 -11.19 3.18 1.39
N VAL A 63 -10.78 3.08 0.12
CA VAL A 63 -10.67 1.82 -0.60
C VAL A 63 -9.22 1.40 -0.72
N SER A 64 -8.98 0.11 -0.58
CA SER A 64 -7.70 -0.52 -0.87
C SER A 64 -7.84 -1.38 -2.12
N ALA A 65 -6.85 -1.32 -3.02
CA ALA A 65 -6.81 -2.10 -4.23
C ALA A 65 -5.45 -2.79 -4.40
N PRO A 66 -5.44 -4.08 -4.81
CA PRO A 66 -4.19 -4.76 -5.10
C PRO A 66 -3.51 -4.11 -6.31
N ALA A 67 -2.22 -3.86 -6.17
CA ALA A 67 -1.37 -3.29 -7.18
C ALA A 67 -0.35 -4.31 -7.68
N ARG A 68 -0.23 -4.39 -9.01
CA ARG A 68 0.88 -5.09 -9.63
C ARG A 68 2.15 -4.28 -9.46
N VAL A 69 3.21 -4.90 -8.94
CA VAL A 69 4.53 -4.29 -8.76
C VAL A 69 5.48 -4.75 -9.85
N VAL A 70 6.27 -3.81 -10.39
CA VAL A 70 7.39 -4.10 -11.28
C VAL A 70 8.61 -3.36 -10.75
N LYS A 71 9.62 -4.11 -10.29
CA LYS A 71 10.91 -3.53 -9.93
C LYS A 71 11.58 -2.96 -11.18
N ARG A 72 11.89 -1.66 -11.18
CA ARG A 72 12.59 -0.95 -12.27
C ARG A 72 14.07 -0.76 -11.96
N SER A 73 14.42 -0.65 -10.69
CA SER A 73 15.80 -0.62 -10.20
C SER A 73 15.84 -1.05 -8.72
N ALA A 74 17.00 -0.98 -8.06
CA ALA A 74 17.12 -1.27 -6.64
C ALA A 74 16.17 -0.42 -5.76
N THR A 75 15.84 0.80 -6.20
CA THR A 75 15.08 1.78 -5.41
C THR A 75 13.87 2.34 -6.15
N SER A 76 13.50 1.78 -7.31
CA SER A 76 12.39 2.28 -8.12
C SER A 76 11.42 1.16 -8.47
N TYR A 77 10.15 1.37 -8.13
CA TYR A 77 9.07 0.40 -8.27
C TYR A 77 7.93 1.01 -9.09
N GLY A 78 7.61 0.38 -10.21
CA GLY A 78 6.41 0.66 -10.98
C GLY A 78 5.21 -0.03 -10.34
N LEU A 79 4.11 0.70 -10.19
CA LEU A 79 2.86 0.24 -9.61
C LEU A 79 1.74 0.42 -10.63
N SER A 80 0.82 -0.54 -10.72
CA SER A 80 -0.39 -0.40 -11.51
C SER A 80 -1.57 -1.08 -10.82
N TRP A 81 -2.67 -0.35 -10.66
CA TRP A 81 -3.90 -0.82 -10.02
C TRP A 81 -5.12 -0.18 -10.68
N SER A 82 -6.29 -0.74 -10.40
CA SER A 82 -7.59 -0.17 -10.79
C SER A 82 -8.41 0.01 -9.52
N LEU A 83 -9.17 1.09 -9.41
CA LEU A 83 -10.09 1.27 -8.29
C LEU A 83 -11.48 0.77 -8.70
N PRO A 84 -11.94 -0.38 -8.18
CA PRO A 84 -13.28 -0.87 -8.47
C PRO A 84 -14.32 0.08 -7.85
N GLY A 85 -15.38 0.40 -8.58
CA GLY A 85 -16.54 1.12 -8.04
C GLY A 85 -16.49 2.65 -8.11
N LEU A 86 -15.39 3.29 -8.52
CA LEU A 86 -15.37 4.71 -8.89
C LEU A 86 -15.93 4.91 -10.31
N ALA A 87 -17.19 4.52 -10.48
CA ALA A 87 -17.95 4.82 -11.69
C ALA A 87 -18.31 6.30 -11.69
N VAL A 88 -17.85 7.01 -12.70
CA VAL A 88 -18.01 8.46 -12.80
C VAL A 88 -19.01 8.75 -13.91
N SER A 89 -20.17 9.23 -13.49
CA SER A 89 -21.37 9.56 -14.26
C SER A 89 -22.17 8.37 -14.83
N PRO A 90 -23.52 8.41 -14.73
CA PRO A 90 -24.40 7.43 -15.34
C PRO A 90 -24.66 7.83 -16.81
N GLY A 91 -24.06 7.14 -17.78
CA GLY A 91 -24.43 7.38 -19.18
C GLY A 91 -23.55 6.74 -20.25
N GLU A 92 -22.25 6.58 -19.99
CA GLU A 92 -21.32 6.04 -20.99
C GLU A 92 -20.44 4.94 -20.39
N SER A 93 -20.06 3.98 -21.23
CA SER A 93 -19.46 2.71 -20.84
C SER A 93 -18.34 2.85 -19.81
N ARG A 94 -18.52 2.10 -18.72
CA ARG A 94 -17.90 2.23 -17.40
C ARG A 94 -16.43 1.78 -17.41
N ALA A 95 -15.50 2.69 -17.67
CA ALA A 95 -14.08 2.43 -17.48
C ALA A 95 -13.68 2.73 -16.03
N GLU A 96 -13.36 1.69 -15.25
CA GLU A 96 -12.74 1.87 -13.94
C GLU A 96 -11.43 2.66 -14.08
N PRO A 97 -11.18 3.68 -13.23
CA PRO A 97 -9.96 4.45 -13.33
C PRO A 97 -8.77 3.53 -13.04
N ARG A 98 -7.88 3.42 -14.03
CA ARG A 98 -6.63 2.67 -13.92
C ARG A 98 -5.51 3.64 -13.62
N PHE A 99 -4.67 3.32 -12.66
CA PHE A 99 -3.53 4.14 -12.29
C PHE A 99 -2.23 3.44 -12.64
N ARG A 100 -1.24 4.26 -13.01
CA ARG A 100 0.15 3.84 -13.14
C ARG A 100 0.99 4.80 -12.34
N ALA A 101 1.87 4.29 -11.50
CA ALA A 101 2.77 5.11 -10.72
C ALA A 101 4.19 4.56 -10.72
N VAL A 102 5.15 5.41 -10.40
CA VAL A 102 6.52 5.05 -10.10
C VAL A 102 6.88 5.64 -8.76
N LEU A 103 7.19 4.78 -7.79
CA LEU A 103 7.71 5.15 -6.49
C LEU A 103 9.22 4.93 -6.46
N ASN A 104 9.97 5.99 -6.17
CA ASN A 104 11.37 5.88 -5.85
C ASN A 104 11.56 5.93 -4.32
N THR A 105 12.01 4.83 -3.74
CA THR A 105 12.15 4.66 -2.28
C THR A 105 13.37 5.38 -1.71
N ALA A 106 14.38 5.69 -2.53
CA ALA A 106 15.57 6.41 -2.10
C ALA A 106 15.31 7.91 -1.91
N ASN A 107 14.73 8.55 -2.92
CA ASN A 107 14.41 9.98 -2.87
C ASN A 107 12.98 10.26 -2.34
N ARG A 108 12.20 9.21 -2.09
CA ARG A 108 10.81 9.24 -1.61
C ARG A 108 9.93 10.14 -2.46
N LYS A 109 10.03 10.00 -3.78
CA LYS A 109 9.16 10.67 -4.75
C LYS A 109 8.28 9.68 -5.46
N MET A 110 7.06 10.11 -5.75
CA MET A 110 6.14 9.38 -6.60
C MET A 110 5.71 10.24 -7.79
N SER A 111 5.64 9.62 -8.95
CA SER A 111 4.89 10.14 -10.10
C SER A 111 3.73 9.19 -10.39
N ILE A 112 2.58 9.75 -10.73
CA ILE A 112 1.33 9.01 -10.98
C ILE A 112 0.66 9.52 -12.24
N GLN A 113 -0.03 8.63 -12.94
CA GLN A 113 -0.85 8.92 -14.09
C GLN A 113 -2.17 8.15 -13.97
N SER A 114 -3.27 8.85 -14.22
CA SER A 114 -4.58 8.21 -14.43
C SER A 114 -4.73 7.86 -15.90
N VAL A 115 -5.10 6.62 -16.19
CA VAL A 115 -5.37 6.09 -17.52
C VAL A 115 -6.89 5.95 -17.64
N LEU A 116 -7.52 6.95 -18.23
CA LEU A 116 -8.92 6.89 -18.63
C LEU A 116 -9.02 6.32 -20.04
N THR A 117 -10.00 5.47 -20.29
CA THR A 117 -10.25 4.87 -21.62
C THR A 117 -11.00 5.86 -22.51
N ALA A 118 -10.47 7.07 -22.69
CA ALA A 118 -10.98 8.06 -23.63
C ALA A 118 -9.86 8.42 -24.61
N ALA A 119 -10.10 8.19 -25.90
CA ALA A 119 -9.07 7.96 -26.91
C ALA A 119 -8.15 9.15 -27.24
N ASP A 120 -8.50 10.39 -26.85
CA ASP A 120 -7.79 11.59 -27.34
C ASP A 120 -7.45 12.66 -26.28
N ALA A 121 -7.60 12.36 -24.99
CA ALA A 121 -7.30 13.32 -23.92
C ALA A 121 -5.91 13.12 -23.32
N GLN A 122 -5.19 14.22 -23.04
CA GLN A 122 -3.99 14.19 -22.21
C GLN A 122 -4.33 13.58 -20.85
N LEU A 123 -3.72 12.42 -20.57
CA LEU A 123 -3.96 11.69 -19.34
C LEU A 123 -3.54 12.52 -18.11
N PRO A 124 -4.40 12.66 -17.09
CA PRO A 124 -4.06 13.37 -15.86
C PRO A 124 -2.77 12.82 -15.23
N ARG A 125 -1.87 13.71 -14.85
CA ARG A 125 -0.60 13.35 -14.19
C ARG A 125 -0.45 14.09 -12.88
N GLY A 126 0.24 13.44 -11.95
CA GLY A 126 0.59 14.01 -10.67
C GLY A 126 1.98 13.61 -10.22
N SER A 127 2.49 14.32 -9.23
CA SER A 127 3.69 13.92 -8.52
C SER A 127 3.66 14.38 -7.08
N GLY A 128 4.50 13.77 -6.24
CA GLY A 128 4.43 13.98 -4.82
C GLY A 128 5.63 13.49 -4.04
N SER A 129 5.59 13.77 -2.75
CA SER A 129 6.57 13.32 -1.78
C SER A 129 5.96 12.20 -0.93
N CYS A 130 6.78 11.21 -0.61
CA CYS A 130 6.39 10.08 0.20
C CYS A 130 7.13 10.06 1.53
N ARG A 131 6.53 9.41 2.53
CA ARG A 131 7.11 9.12 3.83
C ARG A 131 6.99 7.62 4.06
N MET A 132 8.10 7.00 4.45
CA MET A 132 8.06 5.61 4.92
C MET A 132 7.29 5.58 6.24
N GLN A 133 6.27 4.72 6.32
CA GLN A 133 5.57 4.45 7.56
C GLN A 133 6.27 3.28 8.24
N ARG A 134 6.87 3.54 9.40
CA ARG A 134 7.43 2.49 10.25
C ARG A 134 6.28 1.85 11.01
N THR A 135 6.25 0.53 11.03
CA THR A 135 5.32 -0.20 11.88
C THR A 135 5.80 -0.14 13.33
N MET A 136 4.89 -0.21 14.31
CA MET A 136 5.26 -0.14 15.73
C MET A 136 6.28 -1.22 16.13
N SER A 137 6.22 -2.39 15.48
CA SER A 137 7.18 -3.49 15.64
C SER A 137 8.60 -3.16 15.19
N GLN A 138 8.79 -2.14 14.36
CA GLN A 138 10.09 -1.63 13.93
C GLN A 138 10.60 -0.52 14.86
N LEU A 139 9.71 0.26 15.46
CA LEU A 139 10.07 1.29 16.44
C LEU A 139 10.55 0.65 17.76
N ALA A 140 9.83 -0.37 18.27
CA ALA A 140 10.18 -1.05 19.51
C ALA A 140 11.55 -1.77 19.49
N ARG A 141 12.10 -2.07 18.30
CA ARG A 141 13.44 -2.67 18.16
C ARG A 141 14.58 -1.67 18.23
N ILE A 142 14.30 -0.38 18.01
CA ILE A 142 15.30 0.69 18.07
C ILE A 142 15.54 1.11 19.53
N ASP A 143 14.50 1.03 20.37
CA ASP A 143 14.57 1.42 21.79
C ASP A 143 15.14 0.32 22.71
N ALA A 144 15.45 -0.86 22.16
CA ALA A 144 15.98 -2.01 22.89
C ALA A 144 17.48 -2.28 22.62
N GLY A 145 18.17 -1.36 21.92
CA GLY A 145 19.58 -1.45 21.55
C GLY A 145 20.47 -0.50 22.33
#